data_AF-A0A832Q904-F1
#
_entry.id   AF-A0A832Q904-F1
#
_cell.length_a   1.000
_cell.length_b   1.000
_cell.length_c   1.000
_cell.angle_alpha   90.00
_cell.angle_beta   90.00
_cell.angle_gamma   90.00
#
_symmetry.space_group_name_H-M   'P 1'
#
loop_
_entity.id
_entity.type
_entity.pdbx_description
1 polymer ?
#
loop_
_entity_poly.entity_id
_entity_poly.type
_entity_poly.pdbx_seq_one_letter_code
_entity_poly.pdbx_strand_id
1 'polypeptide(L)'
;MLKRVDAGIFLSVAVLVLLALAAAVLDMDAARRGLFALQDGIVEYFAWLFALTATSMLVLAIWLAASRYGGIRLGPPDSTPQFSFFPWLAMLFSAGMGIGL
;
A
#
# COMPACT_ATOMS: atom_id res chain seq x y z
N MET A 1 -4.20 11.33 24.35
CA MET A 1 -4.20 10.56 23.08
C MET A 1 -3.14 11.02 22.07
N LEU A 2 -2.65 12.28 22.09
CA LEU A 2 -1.60 12.77 21.16
C LEU A 2 -0.13 12.49 21.56
N LYS A 3 0.13 11.89 22.74
CA LYS A 3 1.50 11.65 23.27
C LYS A 3 2.30 10.54 22.55
N ARG A 4 1.78 9.93 21.48
CA ARG A 4 2.45 8.87 20.70
C ARG A 4 2.56 9.18 19.21
N VAL A 5 2.41 10.44 18.82
CA VAL A 5 2.65 10.85 17.43
C VAL A 5 4.11 11.25 17.32
N ASP A 6 4.84 10.58 16.43
CA ASP A 6 6.17 11.03 16.05
C ASP A 6 6.01 12.37 15.31
N ALA A 7 6.41 13.45 15.98
CA ALA A 7 6.22 14.80 15.48
C ALA A 7 6.99 15.04 14.17
N GLY A 8 8.13 14.35 13.96
CA GLY A 8 8.93 14.47 12.75
C GLY A 8 8.20 13.89 11.54
N ILE A 9 7.69 12.66 11.67
CA ILE A 9 6.93 12.01 10.59
C ILE A 9 5.64 12.77 10.29
N PHE A 10 4.91 13.14 11.34
CA PHE A 10 3.63 13.84 11.20
C PHE A 10 3.80 15.19 10.50
N LEU A 11 4.77 16.01 10.93
CA LEU A 11 4.99 17.32 10.34
C LEU A 11 5.45 17.21 8.88
N SER A 12 6.33 16.25 8.57
CA SER A 12 6.83 16.03 7.21
C SER A 12 5.70 15.72 6.23
N VAL A 13 4.83 14.76 6.60
CA VAL A 13 3.68 14.39 5.77
C VAL A 13 2.66 15.52 5.69
N ALA A 14 2.38 16.20 6.81
CA ALA A 14 1.43 17.31 6.84
C ALA A 14 1.88 18.46 5.93
N VAL A 15 3.16 18.84 5.96
CA VAL A 15 3.71 19.89 5.09
C VAL A 15 3.59 19.49 3.62
N LEU A 16 3.94 18.25 3.25
CA LEU A 16 3.82 17.77 1.87
C LEU A 16 2.37 17.83 1.36
N VAL A 17 1.42 17.37 2.17
CA VAL A 17 0.00 17.40 1.81
C VAL A 17 -0.50 18.83 1.68
N LEU A 18 -0.16 19.71 2.62
CA LEU A 18 -0.58 21.11 2.59
C LEU A 18 0.01 21.86 1.39
N LEU A 19 1.25 21.58 1.00
CA LEU A 19 1.86 22.16 -0.20
C LEU A 19 1.15 21.70 -1.47
N ALA A 20 0.83 20.41 -1.58
CA ALA A 20 0.08 19.89 -2.72
C ALA A 20 -1.32 20.53 -2.82
N LEU A 21 -2.01 20.69 -1.69
CA LEU A 21 -3.30 21.37 -1.64
C LEU A 21 -3.19 22.85 -2.00
N ALA A 22 -2.19 23.56 -1.47
CA ALA A 22 -1.96 24.97 -1.78
C ALA A 22 -1.69 25.18 -3.27
N ALA A 23 -0.87 24.32 -3.88
CA ALA A 23 -0.61 24.36 -5.33
C ALA A 23 -1.90 24.17 -6.15
N ALA A 24 -2.75 23.22 -5.76
CA ALA A 24 -4.03 22.97 -6.44
C ALA A 24 -5.04 24.11 -6.28
N VAL A 25 -5.06 24.79 -5.13
CA VAL A 25 -5.95 25.94 -4.88
C VAL A 25 -5.51 27.19 -5.63
N LEU A 26 -4.20 27.40 -5.78
CA LEU A 26 -3.66 28.58 -6.48
C LEU A 26 -3.82 28.49 -7.99
N ASP A 27 -3.47 27.35 -8.59
CA ASP A 27 -3.62 27.10 -10.03
C ASP A 27 -3.81 25.59 -10.28
N MET A 28 -5.08 25.21 -10.41
CA MET A 28 -5.47 23.83 -10.66
C MET A 28 -4.90 23.28 -11.97
N ASP A 29 -4.83 24.10 -13.02
CA ASP A 29 -4.36 23.66 -14.33
C ASP A 29 -2.85 23.45 -14.36
N ALA A 30 -2.09 24.34 -13.71
CA ALA A 30 -0.64 24.17 -13.55
C ALA A 30 -0.31 22.95 -12.67
N ALA A 31 -0.99 22.78 -11.54
CA ALA A 31 -0.83 21.60 -10.68
C ALA A 31 -1.14 20.31 -11.44
N ARG A 32 -2.24 20.29 -12.20
CA ARG A 32 -2.62 19.14 -13.04
C ARG A 32 -1.54 18.79 -14.07
N ARG A 33 -1.06 19.77 -14.84
CA ARG A 33 0.00 19.55 -15.84
C ARG A 33 1.28 19.02 -15.21
N GLY A 34 1.72 19.60 -14.08
CA GLY A 34 2.91 19.15 -13.37
C GLY A 34 2.78 17.72 -12.86
N LEU A 35 1.64 17.39 -12.25
CA LEU A 35 1.41 16.05 -11.70
C LEU A 35 1.32 14.98 -12.79
N PHE A 36 0.67 15.27 -13.93
CA PHE A 36 0.63 14.35 -15.07
C PHE A 36 2.00 14.19 -15.73
N ALA A 37 2.77 15.26 -15.92
CA ALA A 37 4.12 15.15 -16.47
C ALA A 37 5.03 14.28 -15.58
N LEU A 38 4.91 14.40 -14.26
CA LEU A 38 5.61 13.53 -13.31
C LEU A 38 5.12 12.07 -13.40
N GLN A 39 3.80 11.86 -13.46
CA GLN A 39 3.23 10.53 -13.64
C GLN A 39 3.73 9.87 -14.92
N ASP A 40 3.68 10.58 -16.05
CA ASP A 40 4.11 10.07 -17.36
C ASP A 40 5.59 9.70 -17.33
N GLY A 41 6.45 10.53 -16.74
CA GLY A 41 7.87 10.21 -16.56
C GLY A 41 8.09 8.96 -15.68
N ILE A 42 7.33 8.81 -14.59
CA ILE A 42 7.39 7.61 -13.75
C ILE A 42 6.98 6.37 -14.55
N VAL A 43 5.89 6.44 -15.31
CA VAL A 43 5.42 5.32 -16.12
C VAL A 43 6.42 4.99 -17.21
N GLU A 44 6.97 5.97 -17.93
CA GLU A 44 7.93 5.77 -19.00
C GLU A 44 9.20 5.05 -18.52
N TYR A 45 9.77 5.49 -17.40
CA TYR A 45 11.06 4.96 -16.93
C TYR A 45 10.96 3.82 -15.92
N PHE A 46 9.87 3.73 -15.14
CA PHE A 46 9.73 2.77 -14.03
C PHE A 46 8.61 1.74 -14.22
N ALA A 47 7.83 1.74 -15.31
CA ALA A 47 6.77 0.75 -15.52
C ALA A 47 7.27 -0.71 -15.41
N TRP A 48 8.48 -1.00 -15.91
CA TRP A 48 9.09 -2.33 -15.81
C TRP A 48 9.29 -2.76 -14.35
N LEU A 49 9.62 -1.82 -13.45
CA LEU A 49 9.79 -2.08 -12.03
C LEU A 49 8.45 -2.40 -11.37
N PHE A 50 7.37 -1.68 -11.73
CA PHE A 50 6.02 -2.00 -11.26
C PHE A 50 5.60 -3.40 -11.68
N ALA A 51 5.80 -3.76 -12.95
CA ALA A 51 5.48 -5.09 -13.47
C ALA A 51 6.28 -6.19 -12.75
N LEU A 52 7.60 -6.03 -12.64
CA LEU A 52 8.45 -6.99 -11.94
C LEU A 52 8.10 -7.10 -10.45
N THR A 53 7.77 -6.00 -9.79
CA THR A 53 7.37 -6.03 -8.37
C THR A 53 6.06 -6.80 -8.21
N ALA A 54 5.04 -6.50 -9.02
CA ALA A 54 3.76 -7.20 -8.97
C ALA A 54 3.91 -8.70 -9.24
N THR A 55 4.64 -9.06 -10.32
CA THR A 55 4.88 -10.46 -10.67
C THR A 55 5.74 -11.17 -9.63
N SER A 56 6.80 -10.54 -9.10
CA SER A 56 7.65 -11.14 -8.07
C SER A 56 6.92 -11.35 -6.75
N MET A 57 6.04 -10.43 -6.33
CA MET A 57 5.20 -10.62 -5.15
C MET A 57 4.23 -11.81 -5.32
N LEU A 58 3.66 -11.98 -6.52
CA LEU A 58 2.82 -13.14 -6.82
C LEU A 58 3.62 -14.45 -6.77
N VAL A 59 4.77 -14.48 -7.45
CA VAL A 59 5.67 -15.64 -7.44
C VAL A 59 6.14 -15.96 -6.02
N LEU A 60 6.49 -14.93 -5.23
CA LEU A 60 6.89 -15.09 -3.84
C LEU A 60 5.76 -15.66 -2.99
N ALA A 61 4.52 -15.18 -3.15
CA ALA A 61 3.37 -15.71 -2.43
C ALA A 61 3.11 -17.18 -2.76
N ILE A 62 3.14 -17.56 -4.04
CA ILE A 62 2.99 -18.95 -4.50
C ILE A 62 4.13 -19.81 -3.93
N TRP A 63 5.37 -19.32 -4.01
CA TRP A 63 6.53 -20.04 -3.49
C TRP A 63 6.46 -20.22 -1.97
N LEU A 64 6.06 -19.20 -1.21
CA LEU A 64 5.85 -19.31 0.23
C LEU A 64 4.77 -20.34 0.57
N ALA A 65 3.66 -20.34 -0.16
CA ALA A 65 2.56 -21.29 0.04
C ALA A 65 2.93 -22.74 -0.32
N ALA A 66 3.68 -22.96 -1.41
CA ALA A 66 4.04 -24.28 -1.90
C ALA A 66 5.32 -24.87 -1.25
N SER A 67 6.16 -24.03 -0.66
CA SER A 67 7.40 -24.46 -0.01
C SER A 67 7.18 -24.92 1.44
N ARG A 68 8.27 -25.37 2.09
CA ARG A 68 8.29 -25.73 3.52
C ARG A 68 7.79 -24.62 4.46
N TYR A 69 7.80 -23.35 4.01
CA TYR A 69 7.38 -22.22 4.80
C TYR A 69 5.85 -22.11 4.92
N GLY A 70 5.08 -22.70 4.00
CA GLY A 70 3.61 -22.66 4.02
C GLY A 70 2.99 -23.41 5.20
N GLY A 71 3.73 -24.35 5.81
CA GLY A 71 3.29 -25.06 7.01
C GLY A 71 3.54 -24.31 8.32
N ILE A 72 4.22 -23.16 8.29
CA ILE A 72 4.55 -22.39 9.49
C ILE A 72 3.32 -21.61 9.97
N ARG A 73 2.93 -21.82 11.22
CA ARG A 73 1.87 -21.04 11.87
C ARG A 73 2.41 -19.69 12.31
N LEU A 74 1.71 -18.62 11.97
CA LEU A 74 2.05 -17.25 12.36
C LEU A 74 1.60 -16.97 13.81
N GLY A 75 2.35 -17.52 14.77
CA GLY A 75 2.10 -17.38 16.20
C GLY A 75 2.94 -18.36 17.01
N PRO A 76 2.75 -18.40 18.35
CA PRO A 76 3.35 -19.43 19.19
C PRO A 76 3.00 -20.86 18.70
N PRO A 77 3.81 -21.88 19.04
CA PRO A 77 3.60 -23.27 18.60
C PRO A 77 2.19 -23.80 18.87
N ASP A 78 1.60 -23.41 20.01
CA ASP A 78 0.27 -23.84 20.46
C ASP A 78 -0.86 -22.88 20.06
N SER A 79 -0.59 -21.92 19.16
CA SER A 79 -1.61 -20.97 18.73
C SER A 79 -2.68 -21.61 17.85
N THR A 80 -3.92 -21.21 18.10
CA THR A 80 -5.11 -21.53 17.28
C THR A 80 -5.60 -20.27 16.55
N PRO A 81 -6.26 -20.40 15.40
CA PRO A 81 -6.86 -19.27 14.70
C PRO A 81 -7.84 -18.51 15.60
N GLN A 82 -7.75 -17.17 15.62
CA GLN A 82 -8.69 -16.32 16.40
C GLN A 82 -10.06 -16.23 15.74
N PHE A 83 -10.13 -16.35 14.41
CA PHE A 83 -11.36 -16.29 13.63
C PHE A 83 -11.55 -17.60 12.87
N SER A 84 -12.80 -18.02 12.71
CA SER A 84 -13.14 -19.12 11.82
C SER A 84 -12.93 -18.73 10.35
N PHE A 85 -12.85 -19.73 9.47
CA PHE A 85 -12.43 -19.53 8.07
C PHE A 85 -13.30 -18.53 7.30
N PHE A 86 -14.63 -18.59 7.43
CA PHE A 86 -15.54 -17.71 6.69
C PHE A 86 -15.43 -16.23 7.10
N PRO A 87 -15.52 -15.88 8.41
CA PRO A 87 -15.23 -14.52 8.87
C PRO A 87 -13.83 -14.02 8.47
N TRP A 88 -12.81 -14.86 8.57
CA TRP A 88 -11.45 -14.50 8.17
C TRP A 88 -11.36 -14.17 6.67
N LEU A 89 -12.00 -14.99 5.82
CA LEU A 89 -12.05 -14.75 4.38
C LEU A 89 -12.80 -13.45 4.06
N ALA A 90 -13.92 -13.18 4.75
CA ALA A 90 -14.67 -11.94 4.58
C ALA A 90 -13.83 -10.69 4.94
N MET A 91 -13.01 -10.76 5.98
CA MET A 91 -12.07 -9.68 6.34
C MET A 91 -11.03 -9.43 5.25
N LEU A 92 -10.51 -10.49 4.62
CA LEU A 92 -9.54 -10.37 3.52
C LEU A 92 -10.16 -9.64 2.31
N PHE A 93 -11.39 -10.00 1.93
CA PHE A 93 -12.12 -9.29 0.87
C PHE A 93 -12.42 -7.83 1.24
N SER A 94 -12.87 -7.57 2.47
CA SER A 94 -13.16 -6.21 2.93
C SER A 94 -11.90 -5.32 2.97
N ALA A 95 -10.73 -5.88 3.28
CA ALA A 95 -9.48 -5.14 3.26
C ALA A 95 -8.97 -4.91 1.83
N GLY A 96 -9.24 -5.84 0.91
CA GLY A 96 -8.75 -5.80 -0.48
C GLY A 96 -9.63 -4.99 -1.44
N MET A 97 -10.94 -4.93 -1.24
CA MET A 97 -11.85 -4.18 -2.13
C MET A 97 -11.93 -2.70 -1.73
N GLY A 98 -11.34 -1.82 -2.56
CA GLY A 98 -11.42 -0.37 -2.42
C GLY A 98 -12.51 0.27 -3.29
N ILE A 99 -12.56 1.60 -3.30
CA ILE A 99 -13.55 2.41 -4.07
C ILE A 99 -13.45 2.19 -5.60
N GLY A 100 -12.32 1.68 -6.10
CA GLY A 100 -12.02 1.54 -7.53
C GLY A 100 -12.41 0.21 -8.19
N LEU A 101 -13.09 -0.69 -7.48
CA LEU A 101 -13.73 -1.90 -8.06
C LEU A 101 -15.21 -1.62 -8.29
#